data_AF-A0A0L7QRS4-F1
#
_entry.id   AF-A0A0L7QRS4-F1
#
_cell.length_a   1.000
_cell.length_b   1.000
_cell.length_c   1.000
_cell.angle_alpha   90.00
_cell.angle_beta   90.00
_cell.angle_gamma   90.00
#
_symmetry.space_group_name_H-M   'P 1'
#
loop_
_entity.id
_entity.type
_entity.pdbx_description
1 polymer ?
#
loop_
_entity_poly.entity_id
_entity_poly.type
_entity_poly.pdbx_seq_one_letter_code
_entity_poly.pdbx_strand_id
1 'polypeptide(L)'
;WERGVRSVKTHLKKVVGEQRLTYEELCTILTQGEACLNSRPLHPISTDPNDLNPLTPGHFLIGDALMALPQPDLTNVTETRLNRYQLVQKTIQHFWKRWQREYLHGLQQRHK
;
A
#
# COMPACT_ATOMS: atom_id res chain seq x y z
N TRP A 1 -8.60 13.99 -3.24
CA TRP A 1 -7.15 14.21 -3.34
C TRP A 1 -6.51 14.41 -1.95
N GLU A 2 -6.88 15.44 -1.18
CA GLU A 2 -6.28 15.75 0.15
C GLU A 2 -6.33 14.60 1.17
N ARG A 3 -7.46 13.88 1.24
CA ARG A 3 -7.61 12.72 2.15
C ARG A 3 -6.62 11.59 1.84
N GLY A 4 -6.32 11.36 0.56
CA GLY A 4 -5.34 10.36 0.13
C GLY A 4 -3.93 10.74 0.54
N VAL A 5 -3.54 12.00 0.27
CA VAL A 5 -2.22 12.54 0.65
C VAL A 5 -2.02 12.50 2.17
N ARG A 6 -3.04 12.89 2.95
CA ARG A 6 -2.99 12.81 4.42
C ARG A 6 -2.78 11.39 4.90
N SER A 7 -3.48 10.44 4.29
CA SER A 7 -3.37 9.04 4.68
C SER A 7 -1.99 8.45 4.35
N VAL A 8 -1.42 8.75 3.17
CA VAL A 8 -0.04 8.35 2.82
C VAL A 8 0.95 8.88 3.84
N LYS A 9 0.93 10.19 4.11
CA LYS A 9 1.84 10.81 5.08
C LYS A 9 1.72 10.16 6.47
N THR A 10 0.49 9.86 6.89
CA THR A 10 0.22 9.23 8.17
C THR A 10 0.75 7.80 8.24
N HIS A 11 0.50 6.98 7.21
CA HIS A 11 0.98 5.61 7.14
C HIS A 11 2.50 5.56 7.01
N LEU A 12 3.06 6.40 6.15
CA LEU A 12 4.50 6.51 5.94
C LEU A 12 5.23 6.86 7.24
N LYS A 13 4.77 7.89 7.97
CA LYS A 13 5.37 8.28 9.25
C LYS A 13 5.36 7.13 10.25
N LYS A 14 4.26 6.37 10.33
CA LYS A 14 4.12 5.26 11.27
C LYS A 14 4.96 4.03 10.88
N VAL A 15 5.25 3.84 9.60
CA VAL A 15 5.93 2.65 9.09
C VAL A 15 7.43 2.87 8.95
N VAL A 16 7.87 4.09 8.63
CA VAL A 16 9.29 4.47 8.61
C VAL A 16 9.83 4.65 10.03
N GLY A 17 9.03 5.19 10.95
CA GLY A 17 9.47 5.42 12.33
C GLY A 17 10.71 6.31 12.39
N GLU A 18 11.73 5.87 13.14
CA GLU A 18 13.01 6.56 13.32
C GLU A 18 14.06 6.18 12.25
N GLN A 19 13.69 5.38 11.26
CA GLN A 19 14.63 4.90 10.25
C GLN A 19 15.09 6.07 9.36
N ARG A 20 16.41 6.27 9.30
CA ARG A 20 17.01 7.17 8.29
C ARG A 20 16.93 6.47 6.94
N LEU A 21 16.37 7.15 5.95
CA LEU A 21 16.27 6.70 4.56
C LEU A 21 17.13 7.58 3.66
N THR A 22 17.70 7.02 2.61
CA THR A 22 18.26 7.81 1.51
C THR A 22 17.14 8.42 0.68
N TYR A 23 17.51 9.33 -0.21
CA TYR A 23 16.56 9.91 -1.16
C TYR A 23 15.91 8.83 -2.03
N GLU A 24 16.72 7.92 -2.58
CA GLU A 24 16.26 6.84 -3.47
C GLU A 24 15.31 5.88 -2.76
N GLU A 25 15.61 5.55 -1.50
CA GLU A 25 14.76 4.68 -0.68
C GLU A 25 13.42 5.33 -0.38
N LEU A 26 13.43 6.61 0.01
CA LEU A 26 12.21 7.36 0.27
C LEU A 26 11.37 7.48 -1.01
N CYS A 27 11.98 7.81 -2.15
CA CYS A 27 11.31 7.85 -3.45
C CYS A 27 10.68 6.49 -3.78
N THR A 28 11.43 5.40 -3.60
CA THR A 28 10.93 4.04 -3.85
C THR A 28 9.71 3.71 -2.99
N ILE A 29 9.76 4.02 -1.69
CA ILE A 29 8.64 3.78 -0.78
C ILE A 29 7.43 4.63 -1.16
N LEU A 30 7.63 5.89 -1.54
CA LEU A 30 6.55 6.78 -1.97
C LEU A 30 5.89 6.32 -3.27
N THR A 31 6.67 5.93 -4.27
CA THR A 31 6.15 5.42 -5.55
C THR A 31 5.34 4.14 -5.36
N GLN A 32 5.82 3.21 -4.52
CA GLN A 32 5.04 2.01 -4.21
C GLN A 32 3.82 2.32 -3.35
N GLY A 33 3.91 3.29 -2.44
CA GLY A 33 2.77 3.80 -1.69
C GLY A 33 1.69 4.40 -2.59
N GLU A 34 2.07 5.16 -3.61
CA GLU A 34 1.17 5.69 -4.64
C GLU A 34 0.49 4.55 -5.42
N ALA A 35 1.27 3.58 -5.91
CA ALA A 35 0.73 2.43 -6.62
C ALA A 35 -0.31 1.66 -5.76
N CYS A 36 -0.03 1.52 -4.46
CA CYS A 36 -0.96 0.94 -3.49
C CYS A 36 -2.28 1.73 -3.39
N LEU A 37 -2.22 3.06 -3.28
CA LEU A 37 -3.42 3.89 -3.27
C LEU A 37 -4.23 3.77 -4.55
N ASN A 38 -3.54 3.69 -5.69
CA ASN A 38 -4.17 3.61 -7.01
C ASN A 38 -4.72 2.21 -7.30
N SER A 39 -4.33 1.21 -6.52
CA SER A 39 -4.90 -0.14 -6.54
C SER A 39 -6.18 -0.28 -5.70
N ARG A 40 -6.67 0.80 -5.08
CA ARG A 40 -7.91 0.74 -4.28
C ARG A 40 -9.14 0.49 -5.17
N PRO A 41 -10.05 -0.41 -4.79
CA PRO A 41 -11.35 -0.54 -5.43
C PRO A 41 -12.13 0.77 -5.45
N LEU A 42 -12.83 1.06 -6.56
CA LEU A 42 -13.77 2.19 -6.67
C LEU A 42 -15.18 1.84 -6.23
N HIS A 43 -15.50 0.54 -6.16
CA HIS A 43 -16.77 0.01 -5.69
C HIS A 43 -16.50 -1.13 -4.68
N PRO A 44 -17.50 -1.52 -3.86
CA PRO A 44 -17.40 -2.69 -3.02
C PRO A 44 -17.01 -3.92 -3.83
N ILE A 45 -16.09 -4.72 -3.29
CA ILE A 45 -15.66 -5.98 -3.91
C ILE A 45 -16.84 -6.95 -3.89
N SER A 46 -17.15 -7.53 -5.03
CA SER A 46 -18.19 -8.55 -5.14
C SER A 46 -17.81 -9.83 -4.42
N THR A 47 -18.80 -10.54 -3.90
CA THR A 47 -18.62 -11.89 -3.34
C THR A 47 -18.82 -12.99 -4.38
N ASP A 48 -19.24 -12.64 -5.60
CA ASP A 48 -19.40 -13.60 -6.69
C ASP A 48 -18.02 -13.98 -7.27
N PRO A 49 -17.63 -15.27 -7.26
CA PRO A 49 -16.37 -15.71 -7.85
C PRO A 49 -16.29 -15.53 -9.37
N ASN A 50 -17.42 -15.29 -10.06
CA ASN A 50 -17.46 -15.01 -11.50
C ASN A 50 -17.35 -13.52 -11.83
N ASP A 51 -17.41 -12.65 -10.82
CA ASP A 51 -17.28 -11.22 -11.04
C ASP A 51 -15.83 -10.86 -11.40
N LEU A 52 -15.69 -9.91 -12.33
CA LEU A 52 -14.38 -9.42 -12.74
C LEU A 52 -13.70 -8.66 -11.59
N ASN A 53 -12.37 -8.54 -11.67
CA ASN A 53 -11.60 -7.75 -10.72
C ASN A 53 -12.20 -6.34 -10.56
N PRO A 54 -12.22 -5.78 -9.33
CA PRO A 54 -12.83 -4.48 -9.10
C PRO A 54 -12.09 -3.39 -9.86
N LEU A 55 -12.82 -2.42 -10.39
CA LEU A 55 -12.23 -1.27 -11.06
C LEU A 55 -11.47 -0.41 -10.05
N THR A 56 -10.27 0.03 -10.41
CA THR A 56 -9.37 0.82 -9.56
C THR A 56 -8.92 2.07 -10.31
N PRO A 57 -8.48 3.13 -9.62
CA PRO A 57 -7.83 4.27 -10.28
C PRO A 57 -6.68 3.88 -11.21
N GLY A 58 -5.92 2.83 -10.88
CA GLY A 58 -4.82 2.31 -11.70
C GLY A 58 -5.26 1.93 -13.11
N HIS A 59 -6.45 1.33 -13.25
CA HIS A 59 -7.02 0.99 -14.56
C HIS A 59 -7.25 2.23 -15.44
N PHE A 60 -7.56 3.39 -14.86
CA PHE A 60 -7.69 4.64 -15.62
C PHE A 60 -6.35 5.28 -15.97
N LEU A 61 -5.30 5.00 -15.19
CA LEU A 61 -3.97 5.57 -15.40
C LEU A 61 -3.17 4.81 -16.47
N ILE A 62 -3.24 3.48 -16.45
CA ILE A 62 -2.41 2.63 -17.32
C ILE A 62 -3.22 1.67 -18.19
N GLY A 63 -4.55 1.63 -18.05
CA GLY A 63 -5.41 0.69 -18.77
C GLY A 63 -5.51 -0.72 -18.15
N ASP A 64 -4.83 -0.98 -17.04
CA ASP A 64 -4.74 -2.29 -16.39
C ASP A 64 -4.49 -2.17 -14.87
N ALA A 65 -4.51 -3.31 -14.16
CA ALA A 65 -4.20 -3.41 -12.74
C ALA A 65 -2.71 -3.17 -12.47
N LEU A 66 -2.41 -2.43 -11.39
CA LEU A 66 -1.05 -2.24 -10.91
C LEU A 66 -0.58 -3.50 -10.19
N MET A 67 0.21 -4.33 -10.87
CA MET A 67 0.73 -5.59 -10.35
C MET A 67 2.18 -5.45 -9.89
N ALA A 68 2.49 -6.00 -8.73
CA ALA A 68 3.86 -6.11 -8.21
C ALA A 68 4.35 -7.56 -8.30
N LEU A 69 5.65 -7.74 -8.50
CA LEU A 69 6.25 -9.08 -8.43
C LEU A 69 6.14 -9.64 -7.01
N PRO A 70 5.91 -10.95 -6.85
CA PRO A 70 5.86 -11.59 -5.53
C PRO A 70 7.22 -11.46 -4.84
N GLN A 71 7.19 -11.09 -3.56
CA GLN A 71 8.37 -10.90 -2.71
C GLN A 71 8.23 -11.72 -1.42
N PRO A 72 9.34 -12.17 -0.80
CA PRO A 72 9.29 -12.83 0.50
C PRO A 72 8.65 -11.93 1.57
N ASP A 73 7.80 -12.47 2.43
CA ASP A 73 7.24 -11.70 3.56
C ASP A 73 8.32 -11.50 4.64
N LEU A 74 8.69 -10.24 4.86
CA LEU A 74 9.70 -9.82 5.82
C LEU A 74 9.10 -9.14 7.06
N THR A 75 7.77 -9.05 7.15
CA THR A 75 7.09 -8.28 8.20
C THR A 75 7.38 -8.76 9.62
N ASN A 76 7.73 -10.03 9.80
CA ASN A 76 8.09 -10.61 11.10
C ASN A 76 9.61 -10.76 11.31
N VAL A 77 10.43 -10.35 10.35
CA VAL A 77 11.89 -10.47 10.45
C VAL A 77 12.46 -9.25 11.19
N THR A 78 13.30 -9.48 12.19
CA THR A 78 13.96 -8.41 12.95
C THR A 78 14.84 -7.54 12.05
N GLU A 79 14.78 -6.22 12.21
CA GLU A 79 15.49 -5.26 11.34
C GLU A 79 17.01 -5.44 11.33
N THR A 80 17.59 -5.89 12.45
CA THR A 80 19.03 -6.19 12.56
C THR A 80 19.48 -7.33 11.64
N ARG A 81 18.56 -8.13 11.12
CA ARG A 81 18.83 -9.24 10.18
C ARG A 81 18.57 -8.86 8.73
N LEU A 82 18.17 -7.63 8.46
CA LEU A 82 17.82 -7.17 7.12
C LEU A 82 18.97 -6.38 6.51
N ASN A 83 19.25 -6.65 5.24
CA ASN A 83 20.01 -5.71 4.44
C ASN A 83 19.14 -4.50 4.05
N ARG A 84 19.75 -3.52 3.40
CA ARG A 84 19.07 -2.26 3.08
C ARG A 84 17.88 -2.41 2.15
N TYR A 85 18.01 -3.26 1.13
CA TYR A 85 16.94 -3.58 0.21
C TYR A 85 15.76 -4.26 0.92
N GLN A 86 16.04 -5.25 1.76
CA GLN A 86 15.06 -5.96 2.55
C GLN A 86 14.35 -5.06 3.56
N LEU A 87 15.06 -4.09 4.14
CA LEU A 87 14.46 -3.08 5.01
C LEU A 87 13.40 -2.26 4.25
N VAL A 88 13.74 -1.77 3.05
CA VAL A 88 12.79 -1.04 2.18
C VAL A 88 11.58 -1.92 1.82
N GLN A 89 11.81 -3.17 1.43
CA GLN A 89 10.73 -4.13 1.16
C GLN A 89 9.81 -4.33 2.37
N LYS A 90 10.39 -4.54 3.55
CA LYS A 90 9.63 -4.69 4.80
C LYS A 90 8.81 -3.43 5.11
N THR A 91 9.38 -2.24 4.94
CA THR A 91 8.68 -0.96 5.09
C THR A 91 7.47 -0.89 4.14
N ILE A 92 7.63 -1.25 2.86
CA ILE A 92 6.51 -1.26 1.90
C ILE A 92 5.44 -2.29 2.27
N GLN A 93 5.83 -3.49 2.70
CA GLN A 93 4.89 -4.53 3.14
C GLN A 93 4.07 -4.09 4.36
N HIS A 94 4.70 -3.44 5.33
CA HIS A 94 3.99 -2.86 6.47
C HIS A 94 3.04 -1.74 6.05
N PHE A 95 3.47 -0.89 5.11
CA PHE A 95 2.61 0.15 4.54
C PHE A 95 1.37 -0.47 3.91
N TRP A 96 1.53 -1.50 3.05
CA TRP A 96 0.44 -2.21 2.39
C TRP A 96 -0.54 -2.84 3.38
N LYS A 97 -0.05 -3.65 4.33
CA LYS A 97 -0.90 -4.33 5.32
C LYS A 97 -1.69 -3.33 6.15
N ARG A 98 -1.07 -2.19 6.51
CA ARG A 98 -1.73 -1.15 7.30
C ARG A 98 -2.77 -0.38 6.48
N TRP A 99 -2.40 0.02 5.26
CA TRP A 99 -3.31 0.71 4.34
C TRP A 99 -4.55 -0.13 4.06
N GLN A 100 -4.38 -1.41 3.71
CA GLN A 100 -5.48 -2.33 3.43
C GLN A 100 -6.43 -2.43 4.63
N ARG A 101 -5.90 -2.62 5.84
CA ARG A 101 -6.71 -2.70 7.06
C ARG A 101 -7.48 -1.41 7.31
N GLU A 102 -6.82 -0.25 7.26
CA GLU A 102 -7.46 1.05 7.52
C GLU A 102 -8.49 1.40 6.43
N TYR A 103 -8.22 1.08 5.16
CA TYR A 103 -9.14 1.27 4.04
C TYR A 103 -10.39 0.39 4.16
N LEU A 104 -10.22 -0.91 4.47
CA LEU A 104 -11.35 -1.83 4.65
C LEU A 104 -12.26 -1.40 5.81
N HIS A 105 -11.69 -0.95 6.92
CA HIS A 105 -12.48 -0.37 8.02
C HIS A 105 -13.24 0.89 7.59
N GLY A 106 -12.65 1.71 6.72
CA GLY A 106 -13.31 2.88 6.14
C GLY A 106 -14.50 2.53 5.21
N LEU A 107 -14.42 1.42 4.48
CA LEU A 107 -15.53 0.92 3.64
C LEU A 107 -16.66 0.31 4.47
N GLN A 108 -16.35 -0.27 5.63
CA GLN A 108 -17.35 -0.87 6.54
C GLN A 108 -18.16 0.17 7.32
N GLN A 109 -17.66 1.40 7.47
CA GLN A 109 -18.45 2.48 8.04
C GLN A 109 -19.46 3.01 7.02
N ARG A 110 -20.55 2.27 6.92
CA ARG A 110 -21.76 2.65 6.19
C ARG A 110 -22.40 3.84 6.91
N HIS A 111 -22.71 4.88 6.16
CA HIS A 111 -23.56 5.98 6.62
C HIS A 111 -24.86 5.43 7.24
N LYS A 112 -25.23 5.97 8.40
CA LYS A 112 -26.64 6.11 8.77
C LYS A 112 -27.24 7.26 7.96
#